data_AF-A0A1C6H9D3-F1
#
_entry.id   AF-A0A1C6H9D3-F1
#
_cell.length_a   1.000
_cell.length_b   1.000
_cell.length_c   1.000
_cell.angle_alpha   90.00
_cell.angle_beta   90.00
_cell.angle_gamma   90.00
#
_symmetry.space_group_name_H-M   'P 1'
#
loop_
_entity.id
_entity.type
_entity.pdbx_description
1 polymer ?
#
loop_
_entity_poly.entity_id
_entity_poly.type
_entity_poly.pdbx_seq_one_letter_code
_entity_poly.pdbx_strand_id
1 'polypeptide(L)'
;MICGMFYEDEVSAQGSSSDWWRPYLNAAYSAGILKGTQASQQRASAGDWSASVAEAQISRYDMAQIMYHVAVDQGFEDPSAASLAYASARIQDFSSIPSNYQYAVLYSYAKGFLSGGQNGRFNGGNSTTRAEAAVVLCSLFEEQESLLSPTYNNSNRLTDNSAVTEENVSDLLRELEAEYPSFDQWNTDRVYTSKVLGRGSGEAGFAYMLSDRVFGAIFSYELDDPEDLRVGDLIYDDYEEKYGLILSVDTRNETVDYATVDDDNEIDWDGWCDFDDLSDMTTRYPDEDEDNDQGDEELTNGKPTTERNVSNLLDDLMEDYEQGDSWDEDDKYTSDVLGSGYGDEAFAYFISDEIFGDLEDSSVREPEDLKAGDVVYDDNMERYGVVLQVDTSDDTVQYATVEDEEINWSYWCDFDDLSDMTTRYP
;
A
#
# COMPACT_ATOMS: atom_id res chain seq x y z
N MET A 1 0.79 -33.48 3.12
CA MET A 1 0.39 -32.11 3.51
C MET A 1 0.70 -31.17 2.35
N ILE A 2 1.96 -30.85 2.04
CA ILE A 2 2.33 -30.04 0.85
C ILE A 2 1.64 -30.54 -0.44
N CYS A 3 1.75 -31.85 -0.76
CA CYS A 3 1.10 -32.39 -1.95
C CYS A 3 -0.43 -32.38 -1.93
N GLY A 4 -1.06 -32.26 -0.76
CA GLY A 4 -2.51 -32.09 -0.70
C GLY A 4 -2.95 -30.63 -0.80
N MET A 5 -2.00 -29.69 -0.77
CA MET A 5 -2.25 -28.25 -0.83
C MET A 5 -1.89 -27.68 -2.21
N PHE A 6 -0.80 -28.17 -2.81
CA PHE A 6 -0.23 -27.64 -4.05
C PHE A 6 -0.23 -28.63 -5.23
N TYR A 7 -0.50 -29.91 -4.98
CA TYR A 7 -0.31 -30.98 -5.98
C TYR A 7 -1.43 -32.03 -5.93
N GLU A 8 -2.67 -31.61 -5.66
CA GLU A 8 -3.79 -32.53 -5.46
C GLU A 8 -4.09 -33.33 -6.73
N ASP A 9 -3.99 -32.71 -7.89
CA ASP A 9 -4.20 -33.36 -9.19
C ASP A 9 -3.11 -34.39 -9.50
N GLU A 10 -1.84 -34.08 -9.22
CA GLU A 10 -0.73 -35.01 -9.38
C GLU A 10 -0.88 -36.21 -8.45
N VAL A 11 -1.34 -35.99 -7.21
CA VAL A 11 -1.63 -37.07 -6.26
C VAL A 11 -2.78 -37.93 -6.78
N SER A 12 -3.86 -37.32 -7.25
CA SER A 12 -5.03 -38.01 -7.79
C SER A 12 -4.67 -38.86 -9.00
N ALA A 13 -3.78 -38.37 -9.87
CA ALA A 13 -3.27 -39.09 -11.03
C ALA A 13 -2.47 -40.35 -10.69
N GLN A 14 -1.90 -40.48 -9.48
CA GLN A 14 -1.17 -41.68 -9.06
C GLN A 14 -2.09 -42.87 -8.70
N GLY A 15 -3.37 -42.61 -8.40
CA GLY A 15 -4.30 -43.64 -7.92
C GLY A 15 -4.00 -44.14 -6.50
N SER A 16 -4.61 -45.28 -6.13
CA SER A 16 -4.51 -45.82 -4.77
C SER A 16 -3.31 -46.75 -4.58
N SER A 17 -2.77 -46.79 -3.36
CA SER A 17 -1.67 -47.68 -2.97
C SER A 17 -1.94 -48.30 -1.60
N SER A 18 -1.34 -49.48 -1.34
CA SER A 18 -1.34 -50.09 0.00
C SER A 18 -0.57 -49.27 1.02
N ASP A 19 0.44 -48.53 0.56
CA ASP A 19 1.18 -47.58 1.36
C ASP A 19 0.58 -46.19 1.14
N TRP A 20 -0.10 -45.65 2.15
CA TRP A 20 -0.85 -44.40 2.04
C TRP A 20 0.00 -43.21 1.58
N TRP A 21 1.30 -43.20 1.89
CA TRP A 21 2.25 -42.13 1.55
C TRP A 21 2.76 -42.20 0.11
N ARG A 22 2.58 -43.33 -0.59
CA ARG A 22 3.23 -43.59 -1.88
C ARG A 22 2.72 -42.70 -3.02
N PRO A 23 1.40 -42.45 -3.17
CA PRO A 23 0.88 -41.49 -4.14
C PRO A 23 1.51 -40.10 -3.94
N TYR A 24 1.59 -39.64 -2.70
CA TYR A 24 2.15 -38.32 -2.36
C TYR A 24 3.65 -38.22 -2.67
N LEU A 25 4.46 -39.22 -2.30
CA LEU A 25 5.90 -39.19 -2.61
C LEU A 25 6.16 -39.27 -4.13
N ASN A 26 5.32 -39.99 -4.87
CA ASN A 26 5.42 -40.02 -6.33
C ASN A 26 5.05 -38.68 -6.98
N ALA A 27 3.97 -38.05 -6.52
CA ALA A 27 3.58 -36.71 -6.96
C ALA A 27 4.71 -35.70 -6.68
N ALA A 28 5.19 -35.64 -5.43
CA ALA A 28 6.29 -34.77 -5.03
C ALA A 28 7.58 -34.99 -5.83
N TYR A 29 7.88 -36.23 -6.20
CA TYR A 29 9.07 -36.54 -6.99
C TYR A 29 8.89 -36.18 -8.46
N SER A 30 7.69 -36.37 -9.02
CA SER A 30 7.37 -36.05 -10.40
C SER A 30 7.31 -34.54 -10.63
N ALA A 31 6.75 -33.79 -9.67
CA ALA A 31 6.79 -32.33 -9.63
C ALA A 31 8.20 -31.77 -9.33
N GLY A 32 9.20 -32.61 -9.07
CA GLY A 32 10.57 -32.18 -8.86
C GLY A 32 10.85 -31.53 -7.49
N ILE A 33 9.85 -31.32 -6.64
CA ILE A 33 10.01 -30.63 -5.35
C ILE A 33 10.94 -31.36 -4.36
N LEU A 34 11.12 -32.67 -4.51
CA LEU A 34 12.07 -33.44 -3.71
C LEU A 34 13.53 -33.36 -4.20
N LYS A 35 13.84 -32.69 -5.32
CA LYS A 35 15.20 -32.61 -5.87
C LYS A 35 16.19 -32.11 -4.81
N GLY A 36 17.41 -32.66 -4.81
CA GLY A 36 18.46 -32.25 -3.85
C GLY A 36 18.26 -32.72 -2.40
N THR A 37 17.10 -33.29 -2.04
CA THR A 37 16.85 -33.85 -0.70
C THR A 37 17.47 -35.22 -0.49
N GLN A 38 17.66 -35.62 0.77
CA GLN A 38 18.10 -36.98 1.11
C GLN A 38 17.10 -38.05 0.65
N ALA A 39 15.80 -37.79 0.77
CA ALA A 39 14.75 -38.72 0.36
C ALA A 39 14.81 -39.03 -1.15
N SER A 40 14.99 -38.00 -1.98
CA SER A 40 15.13 -38.16 -3.43
C SER A 40 16.40 -38.94 -3.81
N GLN A 41 17.53 -38.68 -3.13
CA GLN A 41 18.77 -39.42 -3.34
C GLN A 41 18.64 -40.91 -2.98
N GLN A 42 17.96 -41.22 -1.86
CA GLN A 42 17.73 -42.59 -1.43
C GLN A 42 16.83 -43.35 -2.40
N ARG A 43 15.74 -42.73 -2.88
CA ARG A 43 14.88 -43.31 -3.93
C ARG A 43 15.62 -43.47 -5.26
N ALA A 44 16.44 -42.50 -5.67
CA ALA A 44 17.21 -42.60 -6.91
C ALA A 44 18.17 -43.80 -6.86
N SER A 45 18.78 -44.06 -5.70
CA SER A 45 19.71 -45.17 -5.49
C SER A 45 19.00 -46.53 -5.38
N ALA A 46 17.84 -46.58 -4.71
CA ALA A 46 17.09 -47.81 -4.48
C ALA A 46 16.17 -48.21 -5.65
N GLY A 47 15.84 -47.27 -6.53
CA GLY A 47 14.92 -47.46 -7.65
C GLY A 47 13.44 -47.39 -7.26
N ASP A 48 13.12 -47.36 -5.96
CA ASP A 48 11.76 -47.25 -5.42
C ASP A 48 11.79 -46.59 -4.02
N TRP A 49 10.63 -46.18 -3.53
CA TRP A 49 10.43 -45.77 -2.15
C TRP A 49 10.45 -46.96 -1.20
N SER A 50 10.95 -46.73 0.00
CA SER A 50 10.84 -47.69 1.10
C SER A 50 10.18 -47.03 2.30
N ALA A 51 9.55 -47.83 3.17
CA ALA A 51 9.01 -47.34 4.44
C ALA A 51 10.08 -46.61 5.26
N SER A 52 11.35 -47.07 5.21
CA SER A 52 12.44 -46.39 5.91
C SER A 52 12.72 -44.97 5.43
N VAL A 53 12.47 -44.68 4.15
CA VAL A 53 12.59 -43.33 3.58
C VAL A 53 11.34 -42.51 3.91
N ALA A 54 10.16 -43.11 3.71
CA ALA A 54 8.88 -42.43 3.88
C ALA A 54 8.57 -42.05 5.34
N GLU A 55 9.04 -42.85 6.29
CA GLU A 55 8.81 -42.66 7.73
C GLU A 55 9.99 -41.96 8.43
N ALA A 56 11.06 -41.65 7.70
CA ALA A 56 12.20 -40.93 8.24
C ALA A 56 11.79 -39.53 8.72
N GLN A 57 12.42 -39.06 9.79
CA GLN A 57 12.30 -37.66 10.18
C GLN A 57 12.95 -36.77 9.12
N ILE A 58 12.20 -35.77 8.66
CA ILE A 58 12.71 -34.77 7.72
C ILE A 58 13.67 -33.82 8.45
N SER A 59 14.79 -33.51 7.81
CA SER A 59 15.74 -32.51 8.29
C SER A 59 15.27 -31.09 7.92
N ARG A 60 15.70 -30.09 8.70
CA ARG A 60 15.44 -28.68 8.37
C ARG A 60 16.05 -28.26 7.03
N TYR A 61 17.16 -28.90 6.60
CA TYR A 61 17.72 -28.73 5.26
C TYR A 61 16.80 -29.24 4.16
N ASP A 62 16.30 -30.47 4.28
CA ASP A 62 15.38 -31.03 3.29
C ASP A 62 14.07 -30.25 3.26
N MET A 63 13.61 -29.74 4.41
CA MET A 63 12.44 -28.88 4.47
C MET A 63 12.65 -27.58 3.69
N ALA A 64 13.74 -26.85 3.93
CA ALA A 64 14.06 -25.63 3.19
C ALA A 64 14.14 -25.89 1.67
N GLN A 65 14.74 -27.03 1.28
CA GLN A 65 14.84 -27.41 -0.12
C GLN A 65 13.47 -27.64 -0.77
N ILE A 66 12.57 -28.36 -0.07
CA ILE A 66 11.21 -28.60 -0.57
C ILE A 66 10.45 -27.28 -0.65
N MET A 67 10.52 -26.42 0.37
CA MET A 67 9.82 -25.13 0.37
C MET A 67 10.28 -24.22 -0.77
N TYR A 68 11.59 -24.14 -1.01
CA TYR A 68 12.14 -23.40 -2.13
C TYR A 68 11.61 -23.91 -3.47
N HIS A 69 11.60 -25.24 -3.69
CA HIS A 69 11.09 -25.77 -4.94
C HIS A 69 9.58 -25.59 -5.12
N VAL A 70 8.80 -25.71 -4.04
CA VAL A 70 7.36 -25.38 -4.07
C VAL A 70 7.20 -23.91 -4.46
N ALA A 71 7.92 -22.99 -3.81
CA ALA A 71 7.80 -21.57 -4.11
C ALA A 71 8.14 -21.24 -5.58
N VAL A 72 9.21 -21.82 -6.13
CA VAL A 72 9.59 -21.64 -7.53
C VAL A 72 8.54 -22.23 -8.48
N ASP A 73 8.04 -23.43 -8.17
CA ASP A 73 7.05 -24.12 -9.00
C ASP A 73 5.69 -23.41 -9.00
N GLN A 74 5.34 -22.75 -7.88
CA GLN A 74 4.11 -21.97 -7.71
C GLN A 74 4.25 -20.49 -8.12
N GLY A 75 5.38 -20.11 -8.72
CA GLY A 75 5.63 -18.76 -9.22
C GLY A 75 5.68 -17.68 -8.13
N PHE A 76 6.11 -18.01 -6.92
CA PHE A 76 6.23 -17.03 -5.85
C PHE A 76 7.38 -16.06 -6.14
N GLU A 77 7.18 -14.78 -5.83
CA GLU A 77 8.21 -13.75 -6.01
C GLU A 77 9.46 -14.04 -5.17
N ASP A 78 10.62 -13.96 -5.83
CA ASP A 78 11.93 -14.19 -5.22
C ASP A 78 12.26 -13.09 -4.18
N PRO A 79 12.91 -13.41 -3.05
CA PRO A 79 13.43 -12.40 -2.14
C PRO A 79 14.42 -11.46 -2.81
N SER A 80 14.33 -10.17 -2.48
CA SER A 80 15.31 -9.18 -2.93
C SER A 80 16.74 -9.53 -2.51
N ALA A 81 17.73 -9.03 -3.26
CA ALA A 81 19.14 -9.22 -2.93
C ALA A 81 19.50 -8.72 -1.53
N ALA A 82 18.85 -7.66 -1.05
CA ALA A 82 19.03 -7.12 0.30
C ALA A 82 18.49 -8.09 1.37
N SER A 83 17.32 -8.68 1.16
CA SER A 83 16.73 -9.68 2.07
C SER A 83 17.58 -10.94 2.14
N LEU A 84 18.12 -11.41 1.01
CA LEU A 84 19.05 -12.53 0.96
C LEU A 84 20.37 -12.21 1.70
N ALA A 85 20.92 -11.01 1.50
CA ALA A 85 22.12 -10.57 2.20
C ALA A 85 21.90 -10.48 3.72
N TYR A 86 20.76 -9.94 4.16
CA TYR A 86 20.38 -9.87 5.56
C TYR A 86 20.20 -11.26 6.19
N ALA A 87 19.51 -12.17 5.49
CA ALA A 87 19.37 -13.56 5.92
C ALA A 87 20.74 -14.23 6.10
N SER A 88 21.65 -14.04 5.14
CA SER A 88 23.00 -14.60 5.21
C SER A 88 23.80 -14.10 6.41
N ALA A 89 23.62 -12.83 6.79
CA ALA A 89 24.29 -12.22 7.94
C ALA A 89 23.70 -12.69 9.28
N ARG A 90 22.40 -13.03 9.31
CA ARG A 90 21.69 -13.47 10.52
C ARG A 90 21.93 -14.94 10.87
N ILE A 91 22.17 -15.78 9.87
CA ILE A 91 22.39 -17.21 10.08
C ILE A 91 23.85 -17.46 10.48
N GLN A 92 24.10 -17.64 11.78
CA GLN A 92 25.47 -17.74 12.32
C GLN A 92 26.28 -18.93 11.77
N ASP A 93 25.63 -20.05 11.44
CA ASP A 93 26.25 -21.25 10.88
C ASP A 93 26.15 -21.31 9.35
N PHE A 94 25.83 -20.20 8.66
CA PHE A 94 25.61 -20.18 7.21
C PHE A 94 26.79 -20.76 6.41
N SER A 95 28.01 -20.38 6.78
CA SER A 95 29.25 -20.88 6.15
C SER A 95 29.46 -22.39 6.31
N SER A 96 28.77 -23.03 7.26
CA SER A 96 28.83 -24.48 7.52
C SER A 96 27.67 -25.25 6.86
N ILE A 97 26.73 -24.55 6.22
CA ILE A 97 25.63 -25.17 5.48
C ILE A 97 26.17 -25.83 4.21
N PRO A 98 25.81 -27.09 3.89
CA PRO A 98 26.23 -27.72 2.64
C PRO A 98 25.77 -26.93 1.42
N SER A 99 26.65 -26.81 0.42
CA SER A 99 26.43 -25.92 -0.74
C SER A 99 25.13 -26.19 -1.49
N ASN A 100 24.66 -27.44 -1.54
CA ASN A 100 23.41 -27.80 -2.20
C ASN A 100 22.17 -27.26 -1.47
N TYR A 101 22.26 -26.94 -0.17
CA TYR A 101 21.17 -26.39 0.63
C TYR A 101 21.30 -24.88 0.88
N GLN A 102 22.46 -24.27 0.61
CA GLN A 102 22.73 -22.87 0.99
C GLN A 102 21.69 -21.89 0.45
N TYR A 103 21.38 -21.95 -0.85
CA TYR A 103 20.41 -21.03 -1.44
C TYR A 103 19.00 -21.26 -0.91
N ALA A 104 18.56 -22.53 -0.82
CA ALA A 104 17.24 -22.85 -0.28
C ALA A 104 17.08 -22.39 1.18
N VAL A 105 18.13 -22.51 2.00
CA VAL A 105 18.10 -21.98 3.37
C VAL A 105 18.03 -20.45 3.39
N LEU A 106 18.80 -19.75 2.56
CA LEU A 106 18.71 -18.29 2.46
C LEU A 106 17.32 -17.85 2.02
N TYR A 107 16.80 -18.47 0.97
CA TYR A 107 15.48 -18.21 0.42
C TYR A 107 14.40 -18.38 1.50
N SER A 108 14.35 -19.56 2.15
CA SER A 108 13.36 -19.82 3.18
C SER A 108 13.54 -18.93 4.42
N TYR A 109 14.75 -18.50 4.74
CA TYR A 109 14.95 -17.55 5.84
C TYR A 109 14.47 -16.14 5.47
N ALA A 110 14.73 -15.71 4.23
CA ALA A 110 14.35 -14.39 3.74
C ALA A 110 12.84 -14.25 3.56
N LYS A 111 12.15 -15.30 3.06
CA LYS A 111 10.67 -15.35 2.99
C LYS A 111 10.01 -15.61 4.36
N GLY A 112 10.77 -15.75 5.44
CA GLY A 112 10.22 -16.03 6.79
C GLY A 112 9.69 -17.45 7.00
N PHE A 113 9.69 -18.27 5.97
CA PHE A 113 9.32 -19.69 5.96
C PHE A 113 10.01 -20.52 7.04
N LEU A 114 11.30 -20.26 7.30
CA LEU A 114 12.07 -20.93 8.34
C LEU A 114 12.97 -19.93 9.07
N SER A 115 12.96 -19.98 10.41
CA SER A 115 13.80 -19.11 11.25
C SER A 115 14.94 -19.87 11.93
N GLY A 116 15.93 -19.15 12.45
CA GLY A 116 17.02 -19.72 13.25
C GLY A 116 16.57 -20.15 14.64
N GLY A 117 17.30 -21.07 15.26
CA GLY A 117 17.12 -21.42 16.66
C GLY A 117 17.53 -20.28 17.61
N GLN A 118 17.28 -20.45 18.92
CA GLN A 118 17.56 -19.43 19.96
C GLN A 118 19.02 -18.97 20.03
N ASN A 119 19.96 -19.73 19.45
CA ASN A 119 21.38 -19.40 19.38
C ASN A 119 21.77 -18.68 18.07
N GLY A 120 20.81 -18.28 17.23
CA GLY A 120 21.06 -17.63 15.93
C GLY A 120 21.61 -18.57 14.84
N ARG A 121 21.63 -19.88 15.10
CA ARG A 121 22.01 -20.90 14.11
C ARG A 121 20.80 -21.50 13.43
N PHE A 122 20.90 -21.84 12.16
CA PHE A 122 19.86 -22.55 11.43
C PHE A 122 19.72 -24.01 11.86
N ASN A 123 20.84 -24.65 12.24
CA ASN A 123 20.88 -26.04 12.71
C ASN A 123 20.21 -27.01 11.71
N GLY A 124 20.52 -26.89 10.42
CA GLY A 124 19.75 -27.55 9.36
C GLY A 124 19.75 -29.08 9.36
N GLY A 125 20.72 -29.71 10.04
CA GLY A 125 20.77 -31.15 10.23
C GLY A 125 19.82 -31.70 11.29
N ASN A 126 19.19 -30.84 12.10
CA ASN A 126 18.21 -31.26 13.10
C ASN A 126 16.91 -31.69 12.42
N SER A 127 16.19 -32.61 13.06
CA SER A 127 14.85 -32.99 12.61
C SER A 127 13.83 -31.89 12.94
N THR A 128 12.85 -31.75 12.06
CA THR A 128 11.77 -30.78 12.23
C THR A 128 10.61 -31.42 13.00
N THR A 129 10.05 -30.69 13.95
CA THR A 129 8.84 -31.11 14.66
C THR A 129 7.60 -30.90 13.79
N ARG A 130 6.50 -31.59 14.12
CA ARG A 130 5.21 -31.39 13.44
C ARG A 130 4.67 -29.97 13.58
N ALA A 131 4.99 -29.28 14.68
CA ALA A 131 4.58 -27.90 14.91
C ALA A 131 5.36 -26.94 13.99
N GLU A 132 6.68 -27.09 13.89
CA GLU A 132 7.49 -26.34 12.94
C GLU A 132 7.06 -26.61 11.49
N ALA A 133 6.75 -27.86 11.15
CA ALA A 133 6.21 -28.20 9.83
C ALA A 133 4.83 -27.59 9.57
N ALA A 134 4.00 -27.39 10.61
CA ALA A 134 2.70 -26.73 10.47
C ALA A 134 2.85 -25.22 10.25
N VAL A 135 3.77 -24.55 10.96
CA VAL A 135 4.08 -23.13 10.74
C VAL A 135 4.55 -22.91 9.30
N VAL A 136 5.47 -23.75 8.84
CA VAL A 136 5.93 -23.79 7.44
C VAL A 136 4.78 -23.90 6.45
N LEU A 137 3.81 -24.78 6.70
CA LEU A 137 2.64 -24.95 5.85
C LEU A 137 1.72 -23.73 5.89
N CYS A 138 1.51 -23.12 7.07
CA CYS A 138 0.74 -21.89 7.20
C CYS A 138 1.39 -20.76 6.39
N SER A 139 2.71 -20.57 6.50
CA SER A 139 3.41 -19.53 5.74
C SER A 139 3.40 -19.78 4.23
N LEU A 140 3.49 -21.03 3.78
CA LEU A 140 3.33 -21.36 2.36
C LEU A 140 1.89 -21.13 1.87
N PHE A 141 0.90 -21.43 2.70
CA PHE A 141 -0.51 -21.19 2.39
C PHE A 141 -0.83 -19.69 2.37
N GLU A 142 -0.32 -18.92 3.33
CA GLU A 142 -0.44 -17.46 3.35
C GLU A 142 0.20 -16.82 2.11
N GLU A 143 1.39 -17.28 1.69
CA GLU A 143 2.04 -16.82 0.45
C GLU A 143 1.30 -17.29 -0.81
N GLN A 144 0.63 -18.45 -0.74
CA GLN A 144 -0.23 -18.95 -1.82
C GLN A 144 -1.48 -18.11 -1.98
N GLU A 145 -2.08 -17.66 -0.87
CA GLU A 145 -3.36 -16.94 -0.82
C GLU A 145 -3.18 -15.43 -0.87
N SER A 146 -1.99 -14.91 -0.55
CA SER A 146 -1.77 -13.47 -0.46
C SER A 146 -0.39 -13.02 -0.92
N LEU A 147 -0.38 -11.93 -1.69
CA LEU A 147 0.81 -11.17 -2.06
C LEU A 147 0.82 -9.87 -1.26
N LEU A 148 1.92 -9.61 -0.56
CA LEU A 148 2.11 -8.32 0.10
C LEU A 148 2.89 -7.40 -0.83
N SER A 149 2.43 -6.15 -0.95
CA SER A 149 3.20 -5.11 -1.63
C SER A 149 4.63 -5.01 -1.04
N PRO A 150 5.66 -4.78 -1.90
CA PRO A 150 6.98 -4.40 -1.42
C PRO A 150 6.92 -3.19 -0.48
N THR A 151 7.87 -3.08 0.45
CA THR A 151 7.92 -1.89 1.31
C THR A 151 8.54 -0.72 0.54
N TYR A 152 7.67 0.15 0.07
CA TYR A 152 7.98 1.46 -0.48
C TYR A 152 8.01 2.53 0.62
N ASN A 153 8.86 3.55 0.46
CA ASN A 153 8.97 4.69 1.39
C ASN A 153 9.00 6.04 0.65
N ASN A 154 8.63 6.05 -0.64
CA ASN A 154 8.49 7.25 -1.45
C ASN A 154 7.13 7.90 -1.20
N SER A 155 7.09 9.23 -1.16
CA SER A 155 5.85 9.99 -0.94
C SER A 155 5.52 10.96 -2.08
N ASN A 156 6.51 11.38 -2.89
CA ASN A 156 6.35 12.38 -3.96
C ASN A 156 7.22 12.07 -5.21
N ARG A 157 7.65 10.82 -5.36
CA ARG A 157 8.46 10.33 -6.49
C ARG A 157 7.96 8.94 -6.83
N LEU A 158 8.04 8.52 -8.09
CA LEU A 158 7.70 7.15 -8.48
C LEU A 158 8.72 6.15 -7.90
N THR A 159 8.43 4.84 -8.02
CA THR A 159 9.25 3.77 -7.43
C THR A 159 10.70 3.73 -7.94
N ASP A 160 10.97 4.28 -9.11
CA ASP A 160 12.30 4.44 -9.71
C ASP A 160 13.02 5.76 -9.29
N ASN A 161 12.36 6.59 -8.48
CA ASN A 161 12.74 7.96 -8.13
C ASN A 161 12.66 8.97 -9.28
N SER A 162 11.82 8.74 -10.30
CA SER A 162 11.44 9.78 -11.27
C SER A 162 10.34 10.69 -10.70
N ALA A 163 10.04 11.79 -11.40
CA ALA A 163 8.98 12.71 -11.00
C ALA A 163 7.62 12.08 -11.32
N VAL A 164 6.58 12.40 -10.54
CA VAL A 164 5.24 11.86 -10.78
C VAL A 164 4.61 12.63 -11.93
N THR A 165 4.84 12.15 -13.16
CA THR A 165 4.27 12.72 -14.38
C THR A 165 3.70 11.59 -15.24
N GLU A 166 2.69 11.88 -16.04
CA GLU A 166 2.07 10.91 -16.95
C GLU A 166 3.08 10.23 -17.89
N GLU A 167 4.11 10.97 -18.32
CA GLU A 167 5.19 10.42 -19.15
C GLU A 167 5.99 9.35 -18.40
N ASN A 168 6.42 9.62 -17.16
CA ASN A 168 7.21 8.66 -16.38
C ASN A 168 6.35 7.47 -15.92
N VAL A 169 5.08 7.71 -15.59
CA VAL A 169 4.12 6.65 -15.26
C VAL A 169 3.92 5.73 -16.46
N SER A 170 3.69 6.29 -17.65
CA SER A 170 3.59 5.51 -18.89
C SER A 170 4.84 4.68 -19.17
N ASP A 171 6.04 5.23 -18.91
CA ASP A 171 7.30 4.50 -19.10
C ASP A 171 7.40 3.28 -18.18
N LEU A 172 7.06 3.43 -16.90
CA LEU A 172 7.05 2.32 -15.93
C LEU A 172 5.97 1.28 -16.24
N LEU A 173 4.80 1.70 -16.71
CA LEU A 173 3.75 0.76 -17.14
C LEU A 173 4.18 -0.09 -18.33
N ARG A 174 4.94 0.47 -19.28
CA ARG A 174 5.50 -0.33 -20.39
C ARG A 174 6.55 -1.34 -19.94
N GLU A 175 7.28 -1.05 -18.87
CA GLU A 175 8.18 -2.04 -18.26
C GLU A 175 7.39 -3.16 -17.60
N LEU A 176 6.28 -2.83 -16.93
CA LEU A 176 5.40 -3.81 -16.31
C LEU A 176 4.65 -4.66 -17.35
N GLU A 177 4.20 -4.10 -18.47
CA GLU A 177 3.64 -4.85 -19.60
C GLU A 177 4.64 -5.87 -20.15
N ALA A 178 5.94 -5.53 -20.18
CA ALA A 178 6.97 -6.47 -20.59
C ALA A 178 7.25 -7.59 -19.56
N GLU A 179 7.04 -7.31 -18.26
CA GLU A 179 7.16 -8.29 -17.16
C GLU A 179 5.91 -9.18 -17.06
N TYR A 180 4.74 -8.62 -17.35
CA TYR A 180 3.41 -9.21 -17.24
C TYR A 180 2.66 -9.06 -18.58
N PRO A 181 3.08 -9.73 -19.66
CA PRO A 181 2.51 -9.54 -21.00
C PRO A 181 1.07 -10.06 -21.10
N SER A 182 0.32 -9.55 -22.09
CA SER A 182 -1.03 -10.06 -22.37
C SER A 182 -1.03 -11.58 -22.57
N PHE A 183 -2.12 -12.23 -22.15
CA PHE A 183 -2.32 -13.68 -22.14
C PHE A 183 -1.48 -14.46 -21.11
N ASP A 184 -0.60 -13.81 -20.33
CA ASP A 184 -0.03 -14.45 -19.15
C ASP A 184 -1.09 -14.58 -18.05
N GLN A 185 -0.90 -15.58 -17.19
CA GLN A 185 -1.87 -15.92 -16.16
C GLN A 185 -1.64 -15.10 -14.89
N TRP A 186 -2.67 -14.38 -14.45
CA TRP A 186 -2.74 -13.80 -13.12
C TRP A 186 -3.55 -14.72 -12.20
N ASN A 187 -3.05 -14.99 -10.99
CA ASN A 187 -3.81 -15.80 -10.05
C ASN A 187 -4.86 -14.93 -9.35
N THR A 188 -6.07 -14.90 -9.90
CA THR A 188 -7.22 -14.12 -9.40
C THR A 188 -7.71 -14.57 -8.01
N ASP A 189 -7.41 -15.80 -7.60
CA ASP A 189 -7.71 -16.29 -6.25
C ASP A 189 -6.78 -15.66 -5.19
N ARG A 190 -5.64 -15.07 -5.58
CA ARG A 190 -4.71 -14.41 -4.65
C ARG A 190 -5.20 -13.02 -4.25
N VAL A 191 -5.12 -12.75 -2.95
CA VAL A 191 -5.33 -11.42 -2.39
C VAL A 191 -4.02 -10.63 -2.43
N TYR A 192 -3.93 -9.60 -3.26
CA TYR A 192 -2.91 -8.58 -3.15
C TYR A 192 -3.25 -7.60 -2.02
N THR A 193 -2.27 -7.25 -1.18
CA THR A 193 -2.42 -6.26 -0.12
C THR A 193 -1.48 -5.08 -0.34
N SER A 194 -2.06 -3.97 -0.82
CA SER A 194 -1.43 -2.66 -0.87
C SER A 194 -1.47 -2.01 0.50
N LYS A 195 -0.44 -1.23 0.83
CA LYS A 195 -0.45 -0.38 2.04
C LYS A 195 -1.33 0.86 1.89
N VAL A 196 -1.62 1.25 0.66
CA VAL A 196 -2.37 2.47 0.33
C VAL A 196 -3.80 2.11 -0.07
N LEU A 197 -3.95 1.13 -0.96
CA LEU A 197 -5.23 0.75 -1.58
C LEU A 197 -5.96 -0.38 -0.81
N GLY A 198 -5.36 -0.91 0.25
CA GLY A 198 -5.95 -2.00 1.03
C GLY A 198 -5.79 -3.36 0.35
N ARG A 199 -6.86 -4.17 0.31
CA ARG A 199 -6.81 -5.58 -0.13
C ARG A 199 -7.69 -5.78 -1.35
N GLY A 200 -7.13 -6.33 -2.43
CA GLY A 200 -7.84 -6.70 -3.65
C GLY A 200 -7.51 -8.13 -4.07
N SER A 201 -8.48 -8.85 -4.61
CA SER A 201 -8.29 -10.12 -5.33
C SER A 201 -8.74 -9.92 -6.79
N GLY A 202 -8.58 -10.94 -7.64
CA GLY A 202 -8.98 -10.82 -9.03
C GLY A 202 -8.26 -9.69 -9.76
N GLU A 203 -9.03 -8.96 -10.55
CA GLU A 203 -8.67 -7.79 -11.34
C GLU A 203 -8.21 -6.65 -10.44
N ALA A 204 -8.90 -6.42 -9.30
CA ALA A 204 -8.51 -5.40 -8.32
C ALA A 204 -7.11 -5.70 -7.74
N GLY A 205 -6.83 -6.97 -7.44
CA GLY A 205 -5.52 -7.38 -6.95
C GLY A 205 -4.40 -7.13 -7.97
N PHE A 206 -4.67 -7.34 -9.26
CA PHE A 206 -3.73 -7.05 -10.33
C PHE A 206 -3.52 -5.54 -10.51
N ALA A 207 -4.60 -4.76 -10.57
CA ALA A 207 -4.54 -3.31 -10.74
C ALA A 207 -3.80 -2.63 -9.56
N TYR A 208 -4.03 -3.09 -8.32
CA TYR A 208 -3.30 -2.61 -7.14
C TYR A 208 -1.81 -2.96 -7.20
N MET A 209 -1.46 -4.14 -7.73
CA MET A 209 -0.07 -4.55 -7.91
C MET A 209 0.65 -3.64 -8.90
N LEU A 210 0.03 -3.35 -10.05
CA LEU A 210 0.56 -2.41 -11.03
C LEU A 210 0.71 -1.00 -10.44
N SER A 211 -0.34 -0.50 -9.77
CA SER A 211 -0.33 0.82 -9.11
C SER A 211 0.81 0.94 -8.09
N ASP A 212 0.96 -0.05 -7.20
CA ASP A 212 2.04 -0.04 -6.20
C ASP A 212 3.43 -0.19 -6.83
N ARG A 213 3.58 -0.91 -7.94
CA ARG A 213 4.85 -1.01 -8.68
C ARG A 213 5.25 0.30 -9.37
N VAL A 214 4.29 1.18 -9.67
CA VAL A 214 4.54 2.53 -10.25
C VAL A 214 4.65 3.61 -9.17
N PHE A 215 3.64 3.73 -8.33
CA PHE A 215 3.47 4.83 -7.37
C PHE A 215 4.01 4.51 -5.97
N GLY A 216 4.25 3.23 -5.64
CA GLY A 216 4.81 2.85 -4.35
C GLY A 216 3.94 3.28 -3.17
N ALA A 217 4.49 4.12 -2.28
CA ALA A 217 3.81 4.58 -1.06
C ALA A 217 3.17 5.97 -1.17
N ILE A 218 3.05 6.56 -2.37
CA ILE A 218 2.28 7.80 -2.59
C ILE A 218 0.83 7.56 -2.14
N PHE A 219 0.15 8.51 -1.50
CA PHE A 219 -1.24 8.29 -1.06
C PHE A 219 -2.20 8.18 -2.26
N SER A 220 -3.46 7.85 -2.00
CA SER A 220 -4.53 7.81 -3.01
C SER A 220 -5.72 8.66 -2.57
N TYR A 221 -6.53 9.08 -3.53
CA TYR A 221 -7.84 9.69 -3.32
C TYR A 221 -8.77 9.38 -4.50
N GLU A 222 -10.06 9.50 -4.26
CA GLU A 222 -11.10 9.25 -5.25
C GLU A 222 -11.28 10.46 -6.17
N LEU A 223 -11.60 10.20 -7.44
CA LEU A 223 -11.98 11.21 -8.42
C LEU A 223 -13.49 11.17 -8.65
N ASP A 224 -14.10 12.33 -8.83
CA ASP A 224 -15.53 12.46 -9.12
C ASP A 224 -15.84 12.71 -10.61
N ASP A 225 -14.85 13.19 -11.38
CA ASP A 225 -14.99 13.50 -12.80
C ASP A 225 -14.06 12.62 -13.65
N PRO A 226 -14.58 11.83 -14.61
CA PRO A 226 -13.74 11.05 -15.51
C PRO A 226 -12.85 11.89 -16.43
N GLU A 227 -13.12 13.20 -16.59
CA GLU A 227 -12.20 14.11 -17.30
C GLU A 227 -10.88 14.34 -16.56
N ASP A 228 -10.83 14.08 -15.24
CA ASP A 228 -9.62 14.21 -14.42
C ASP A 228 -8.72 12.97 -14.44
N LEU A 229 -9.17 11.88 -15.08
CA LEU A 229 -8.42 10.64 -15.18
C LEU A 229 -7.10 10.83 -15.94
N ARG A 230 -6.06 10.18 -15.42
CA ARG A 230 -4.70 10.17 -15.96
C ARG A 230 -4.20 8.74 -16.09
N VAL A 231 -3.19 8.56 -16.94
CA VAL A 231 -2.48 7.27 -17.04
C VAL A 231 -1.97 6.83 -15.67
N GLY A 232 -2.24 5.59 -15.28
CA GLY A 232 -1.89 5.02 -13.98
C GLY A 232 -2.97 5.10 -12.90
N ASP A 233 -4.07 5.82 -13.14
CA ASP A 233 -5.22 5.83 -12.25
C ASP A 233 -5.96 4.49 -12.27
N LEU A 234 -6.75 4.22 -11.23
CA LEU A 234 -7.53 3.00 -11.07
C LEU A 234 -8.99 3.29 -11.34
N ILE A 235 -9.65 2.36 -12.03
CA ILE A 235 -11.07 2.44 -12.34
C ILE A 235 -11.83 1.16 -12.01
N TYR A 236 -13.14 1.28 -11.89
CA TYR A 236 -14.09 0.18 -12.02
C TYR A 236 -15.03 0.44 -13.20
N ASP A 237 -15.05 -0.50 -14.14
CA ASP A 237 -15.94 -0.55 -15.30
C ASP A 237 -17.20 -1.35 -14.92
N ASP A 238 -18.33 -0.63 -14.75
CA ASP A 238 -19.63 -1.19 -14.39
C ASP A 238 -20.23 -2.08 -15.50
N TYR A 239 -19.83 -1.88 -16.76
CA TYR A 239 -20.37 -2.61 -17.90
C TYR A 239 -19.75 -4.01 -17.99
N GLU A 240 -18.43 -4.09 -17.90
CA GLU A 240 -17.69 -5.36 -17.87
C GLU A 240 -17.61 -5.98 -16.47
N GLU A 241 -17.98 -5.24 -15.41
CA GLU A 241 -17.84 -5.60 -14.00
C GLU A 241 -16.36 -5.85 -13.60
N LYS A 242 -15.46 -4.97 -14.05
CA LYS A 242 -13.99 -5.16 -13.93
C LYS A 242 -13.27 -3.98 -13.32
N TYR A 243 -12.29 -4.28 -12.46
CA TYR A 243 -11.28 -3.30 -12.04
C TYR A 243 -10.17 -3.18 -13.08
N GLY A 244 -9.66 -1.96 -13.27
CA GLY A 244 -8.61 -1.68 -14.23
C GLY A 244 -7.63 -0.61 -13.77
N LEU A 245 -6.47 -0.56 -14.43
CA LEU A 245 -5.52 0.55 -14.34
C LEU A 245 -5.44 1.25 -15.71
N ILE A 246 -5.61 2.57 -15.73
CA ILE A 246 -5.67 3.39 -16.94
C ILE A 246 -4.33 3.39 -17.68
N LEU A 247 -4.38 3.11 -18.97
CA LEU A 247 -3.26 3.16 -19.91
C LEU A 247 -3.31 4.39 -20.80
N SER A 248 -4.52 4.86 -21.13
CA SER A 248 -4.74 6.05 -21.95
C SER A 248 -6.13 6.64 -21.72
N VAL A 249 -6.27 7.95 -21.89
CA VAL A 249 -7.54 8.69 -21.76
C VAL A 249 -7.76 9.52 -23.03
N ASP A 250 -8.92 9.39 -23.65
CA ASP A 250 -9.36 10.20 -24.79
C ASP A 250 -10.62 10.99 -24.43
N THR A 251 -10.42 12.15 -23.81
CA THR A 251 -11.50 13.07 -23.41
C THR A 251 -12.35 13.58 -24.58
N ARG A 252 -11.91 13.44 -25.83
CA ARG A 252 -12.74 13.84 -26.99
C ARG A 252 -13.74 12.78 -27.37
N ASN A 253 -13.38 11.52 -27.17
CA ASN A 253 -14.25 10.38 -27.44
C ASN A 253 -14.92 9.87 -26.16
N GLU A 254 -14.56 10.43 -24.99
CA GLU A 254 -15.06 10.04 -23.66
C GLU A 254 -14.78 8.55 -23.41
N THR A 255 -13.55 8.12 -23.73
CA THR A 255 -13.12 6.71 -23.59
C THR A 255 -11.79 6.60 -22.86
N VAL A 256 -11.58 5.47 -22.20
CA VAL A 256 -10.30 5.08 -21.62
C VAL A 256 -9.84 3.72 -22.15
N ASP A 257 -8.53 3.54 -22.26
CA ASP A 257 -7.90 2.22 -22.37
C ASP A 257 -7.34 1.83 -21.00
N TYR A 258 -7.49 0.57 -20.59
CA TYR A 258 -7.05 0.10 -19.27
C TYR A 258 -6.51 -1.34 -19.29
N ALA A 259 -5.60 -1.63 -18.37
CA ALA A 259 -5.11 -2.97 -18.09
C ALA A 259 -5.97 -3.66 -17.03
N THR A 260 -6.31 -4.93 -17.26
CA THR A 260 -7.16 -5.75 -16.38
C THR A 260 -6.80 -7.24 -16.48
N VAL A 261 -7.63 -8.09 -15.90
CA VAL A 261 -7.59 -9.55 -16.05
C VAL A 261 -8.95 -10.00 -16.55
N ASP A 262 -8.97 -10.94 -17.49
CA ASP A 262 -10.22 -11.47 -18.04
C ASP A 262 -10.79 -12.65 -17.24
N ASP A 263 -11.97 -13.13 -17.65
CA ASP A 263 -12.69 -14.23 -16.98
C ASP A 263 -11.94 -15.57 -17.01
N ASP A 264 -10.94 -15.72 -17.90
CA ASP A 264 -10.07 -16.89 -18.02
C ASP A 264 -8.75 -16.71 -17.22
N ASN A 265 -8.70 -15.68 -16.37
CA ASN A 265 -7.55 -15.26 -15.57
C ASN A 265 -6.32 -14.84 -16.40
N GLU A 266 -6.55 -14.44 -17.64
CA GLU A 266 -5.52 -13.95 -18.55
C GLU A 266 -5.39 -12.42 -18.43
N ILE A 267 -4.16 -11.94 -18.37
CA ILE A 267 -3.87 -10.50 -18.33
C ILE A 267 -4.24 -9.88 -19.68
N ASP A 268 -4.94 -8.74 -19.63
CA ASP A 268 -5.32 -7.96 -20.80
C ASP A 268 -4.83 -6.51 -20.65
N TRP A 269 -4.08 -6.04 -21.65
CA TRP A 269 -3.59 -4.65 -21.74
C TRP A 269 -4.31 -3.85 -22.84
N ASP A 270 -5.30 -4.44 -23.50
CA ASP A 270 -6.07 -3.84 -24.59
C ASP A 270 -7.54 -3.58 -24.19
N GLY A 271 -7.84 -3.56 -22.89
CA GLY A 271 -9.16 -3.25 -22.35
C GLY A 271 -9.56 -1.80 -22.62
N TRP A 272 -10.85 -1.54 -22.82
CA TRP A 272 -11.36 -0.19 -23.07
C TRP A 272 -12.81 -0.05 -22.60
N CYS A 273 -13.22 1.15 -22.17
CA CYS A 273 -14.61 1.49 -21.88
C CYS A 273 -14.92 2.97 -22.12
N ASP A 274 -16.22 3.31 -22.14
CA ASP A 274 -16.71 4.69 -22.20
C ASP A 274 -16.71 5.30 -20.77
N PHE A 275 -16.63 6.62 -20.66
CA PHE A 275 -16.69 7.34 -19.36
C PHE A 275 -18.01 7.07 -18.61
N ASP A 276 -19.10 6.89 -19.35
CA ASP A 276 -20.44 6.61 -18.80
C ASP A 276 -20.52 5.26 -18.06
N ASP A 277 -19.55 4.36 -18.25
CA ASP A 277 -19.49 3.04 -17.61
C ASP A 277 -18.60 3.03 -16.36
N LEU A 278 -18.02 4.18 -15.96
CA LEU A 278 -17.12 4.28 -14.80
C LEU A 278 -17.88 4.63 -13.51
N SER A 279 -17.52 3.98 -12.39
CA SER A 279 -18.15 4.24 -11.09
C SER A 279 -17.18 4.48 -9.93
N ASP A 280 -16.11 3.70 -9.82
CA ASP A 280 -15.02 3.95 -8.87
C ASP A 280 -13.81 4.47 -9.64
N MET A 281 -13.31 5.66 -9.30
CA MET A 281 -12.10 6.23 -9.89
C MET A 281 -11.15 6.66 -8.78
N THR A 282 -9.89 6.27 -8.87
CA THR A 282 -8.90 6.56 -7.82
C THR A 282 -7.58 6.96 -8.45
N THR A 283 -7.04 8.09 -8.01
CA THR A 283 -5.73 8.58 -8.46
C THR A 283 -4.65 8.46 -7.38
N ARG A 284 -3.40 8.44 -7.85
CA ARG A 284 -2.17 8.47 -7.06
C ARG A 284 -1.27 9.63 -7.45
N TYR A 285 -1.71 10.52 -8.32
CA TYR A 285 -0.99 11.75 -8.60
C TYR A 285 -1.13 12.69 -7.38
N PRO A 286 -0.04 13.33 -6.92
CA PRO A 286 -0.16 14.43 -5.99
C PRO A 286 -0.99 15.54 -6.63
N ASP A 287 -1.90 16.18 -5.87
CA ASP A 287 -2.72 17.29 -6.36
C ASP A 287 -1.82 18.38 -6.97
N GLU A 288 -2.11 18.78 -8.22
CA GLU A 288 -1.30 19.75 -8.97
C GLU A 288 -1.40 21.18 -8.43
N ASP A 289 -2.28 21.43 -7.46
CA ASP A 289 -2.33 22.67 -6.69
C ASP A 289 -1.20 22.79 -5.64
N GLU A 290 -0.39 21.73 -5.46
CA GLU A 290 0.72 21.69 -4.49
C GLU A 290 2.12 21.99 -5.08
N ASP A 291 2.24 22.37 -6.36
CA ASP A 291 3.56 22.53 -7.02
C ASP A 291 4.09 23.97 -7.13
N ASN A 292 3.47 24.92 -6.43
CA ASN A 292 4.05 26.26 -6.18
C ASN A 292 3.82 26.71 -4.73
N ASP A 293 4.52 26.13 -3.76
CA ASP A 293 5.36 27.00 -2.92
C ASP A 293 6.51 26.29 -2.24
N GLN A 294 7.62 27.02 -2.16
CA GLN A 294 8.89 26.59 -1.60
C GLN A 294 8.89 26.80 -0.09
N GLY A 295 9.31 25.81 0.71
CA GLY A 295 9.76 26.12 2.07
C GLY A 295 10.05 24.91 2.93
N ASP A 296 11.26 24.84 3.47
CA ASP A 296 11.70 23.88 4.48
C ASP A 296 11.02 24.18 5.85
N GLU A 297 9.70 24.25 5.91
CA GLU A 297 8.93 24.65 7.10
C GLU A 297 7.93 23.54 7.48
N GLU A 298 8.20 22.88 8.60
CA GLU A 298 7.41 21.77 9.15
C GLU A 298 6.31 22.29 10.09
N LEU A 299 5.12 21.70 10.02
CA LEU A 299 4.02 21.87 10.98
C LEU A 299 4.42 21.38 12.38
N THR A 300 3.59 21.64 13.39
CA THR A 300 3.86 21.24 14.79
C THR A 300 4.07 19.73 14.98
N ASN A 301 3.49 18.91 14.09
CA ASN A 301 3.66 17.46 14.07
C ASN A 301 4.88 16.96 13.28
N GLY A 302 5.72 17.87 12.78
CA GLY A 302 6.94 17.57 12.01
C GLY A 302 6.69 17.14 10.56
N LYS A 303 5.46 17.31 10.05
CA LYS A 303 5.13 17.07 8.65
C LYS A 303 5.29 18.36 7.82
N PRO A 304 5.47 18.27 6.50
CA PRO A 304 5.48 19.44 5.63
C PRO A 304 4.18 20.25 5.72
N THR A 305 4.29 21.56 5.59
CA THR A 305 3.18 22.54 5.60
C THR A 305 2.40 22.48 4.29
N THR A 306 1.57 21.45 4.14
CA THR A 306 0.65 21.23 3.01
C THR A 306 -0.79 21.27 3.49
N GLU A 307 -1.72 21.62 2.61
CA GLU A 307 -3.13 21.81 2.98
C GLU A 307 -3.72 20.53 3.57
N ARG A 308 -3.43 19.39 2.96
CA ARG A 308 -3.81 18.09 3.51
C ARG A 308 -3.28 17.84 4.93
N ASN A 309 -2.02 18.19 5.23
CA ASN A 309 -1.47 17.94 6.56
C ASN A 309 -2.07 18.87 7.60
N VAL A 310 -2.45 20.07 7.19
CA VAL A 310 -3.20 21.03 8.00
C VAL A 310 -4.63 20.54 8.25
N SER A 311 -5.36 20.09 7.23
CA SER A 311 -6.71 19.51 7.40
C SER A 311 -6.69 18.31 8.35
N ASN A 312 -5.68 17.42 8.26
CA ASN A 312 -5.57 16.31 9.22
C ASN A 312 -5.32 16.78 10.67
N LEU A 313 -4.54 17.86 10.86
CA LEU A 313 -4.36 18.44 12.20
C LEU A 313 -5.63 19.13 12.68
N LEU A 314 -6.39 19.78 11.79
CA LEU A 314 -7.70 20.33 12.11
C LEU A 314 -8.69 19.24 12.54
N ASP A 315 -8.69 18.09 11.86
CA ASP A 315 -9.51 16.93 12.25
C ASP A 315 -9.10 16.42 13.66
N ASP A 316 -7.81 16.25 13.91
CA ASP A 316 -7.29 15.87 15.23
C ASP A 316 -7.68 16.90 16.31
N LEU A 317 -7.60 18.19 16.00
CA LEU A 317 -8.00 19.28 16.91
C LEU A 317 -9.51 19.33 17.11
N MET A 318 -10.32 18.99 16.11
CA MET A 318 -11.78 18.89 16.24
C MET A 318 -12.18 17.71 17.15
N GLU A 319 -11.39 16.64 17.19
CA GLU A 319 -11.56 15.55 18.18
C GLU A 319 -11.14 15.97 19.60
N ASP A 320 -10.05 16.74 19.73
CA ASP A 320 -9.54 17.20 21.03
C ASP A 320 -10.35 18.37 21.63
N TYR A 321 -10.97 19.18 20.78
CA TYR A 321 -11.79 20.35 21.10
C TYR A 321 -13.15 20.22 20.39
N GLU A 322 -14.07 19.47 20.99
CA GLU A 322 -15.30 19.06 20.33
C GLU A 322 -16.28 20.24 20.14
N GLN A 323 -17.23 20.08 19.22
CA GLN A 323 -18.34 21.02 19.02
C GLN A 323 -19.11 21.27 20.33
N GLY A 324 -19.18 22.54 20.75
CA GLY A 324 -19.85 22.97 21.98
C GLY A 324 -18.96 22.91 23.23
N ASP A 325 -17.69 22.57 23.10
CA ASP A 325 -16.74 22.67 24.21
C ASP A 325 -16.58 24.13 24.65
N SER A 326 -16.43 24.34 25.95
CA SER A 326 -16.35 25.68 26.53
C SER A 326 -15.02 26.36 26.22
N TRP A 327 -15.07 27.60 25.75
CA TRP A 327 -13.93 28.48 25.57
C TRP A 327 -14.10 29.75 26.41
N ASP A 328 -13.13 30.04 27.29
CA ASP A 328 -13.19 31.23 28.16
C ASP A 328 -12.78 32.48 27.37
N GLU A 329 -13.78 33.27 26.94
CA GLU A 329 -13.54 34.49 26.15
C GLU A 329 -12.83 35.60 26.94
N ASP A 330 -12.81 35.54 28.27
CA ASP A 330 -12.06 36.49 29.13
C ASP A 330 -10.55 36.17 29.16
N ASP A 331 -10.15 34.95 28.77
CA ASP A 331 -8.76 34.53 28.75
C ASP A 331 -8.03 35.04 27.51
N LYS A 332 -6.85 35.62 27.76
CA LYS A 332 -6.01 36.18 26.71
C LYS A 332 -5.09 35.09 26.15
N TYR A 333 -5.16 34.85 24.84
CA TYR A 333 -4.13 34.10 24.13
C TYR A 333 -3.09 35.05 23.48
N THR A 334 -1.86 34.60 23.35
CA THR A 334 -0.78 35.38 22.73
C THR A 334 0.05 34.46 21.86
N SER A 335 -0.12 34.61 20.54
CA SER A 335 0.71 33.97 19.52
C SER A 335 2.01 34.74 19.35
N ASP A 336 3.11 34.02 19.14
CA ASP A 336 4.40 34.63 18.84
C ASP A 336 4.43 35.26 17.43
N VAL A 337 3.49 34.90 16.55
CA VAL A 337 3.38 35.37 15.16
C VAL A 337 2.19 36.32 14.98
N LEU A 338 0.98 35.89 15.35
CA LEU A 338 -0.27 36.62 15.06
C LEU A 338 -0.59 37.71 16.12
N GLY A 339 0.16 37.76 17.22
CA GLY A 339 0.01 38.78 18.25
C GLY A 339 -0.86 38.33 19.42
N SER A 340 -1.88 39.10 19.81
CA SER A 340 -2.70 38.71 20.95
C SER A 340 -4.15 39.15 20.85
N GLY A 341 -5.06 38.22 21.16
CA GLY A 341 -6.50 38.45 21.16
C GLY A 341 -7.18 38.00 22.45
N TYR A 342 -8.50 38.16 22.45
CA TYR A 342 -9.47 37.62 23.42
C TYR A 342 -10.61 36.97 22.62
N GLY A 343 -11.48 36.19 23.26
CA GLY A 343 -12.65 35.59 22.59
C GLY A 343 -12.28 34.75 21.37
N ASP A 344 -12.97 34.96 20.25
CA ASP A 344 -12.77 34.28 18.97
C ASP A 344 -11.39 34.54 18.34
N GLU A 345 -10.83 35.75 18.48
CA GLU A 345 -9.46 36.05 18.03
C GLU A 345 -8.42 35.21 18.78
N ALA A 346 -8.60 35.06 20.09
CA ALA A 346 -7.74 34.20 20.90
C ALA A 346 -7.84 32.73 20.50
N PHE A 347 -9.05 32.26 20.19
CA PHE A 347 -9.30 30.90 19.73
C PHE A 347 -8.65 30.63 18.37
N ALA A 348 -8.85 31.53 17.40
CA ALA A 348 -8.30 31.37 16.06
C ALA A 348 -6.76 31.34 16.08
N TYR A 349 -6.13 32.20 16.87
CA TYR A 349 -4.68 32.18 17.05
C TYR A 349 -4.18 30.91 17.75
N PHE A 350 -4.93 30.41 18.74
CA PHE A 350 -4.59 29.17 19.41
C PHE A 350 -4.60 27.98 18.44
N ILE A 351 -5.67 27.80 17.67
CA ILE A 351 -5.78 26.73 16.68
C ILE A 351 -4.70 26.89 15.59
N SER A 352 -4.45 28.11 15.11
CA SER A 352 -3.39 28.37 14.13
C SER A 352 -2.01 27.98 14.68
N ASP A 353 -1.67 28.32 15.92
CA ASP A 353 -0.39 27.95 16.52
C ASP A 353 -0.28 26.45 16.83
N GLU A 354 -1.39 25.75 17.14
CA GLU A 354 -1.38 24.28 17.28
C GLU A 354 -1.10 23.56 15.95
N ILE A 355 -1.42 24.18 14.81
CA ILE A 355 -1.16 23.64 13.47
C ILE A 355 0.24 24.03 12.99
N PHE A 356 0.51 25.34 12.96
CA PHE A 356 1.67 25.93 12.28
C PHE A 356 2.80 26.29 13.26
N GLY A 357 2.58 26.32 14.58
CA GLY A 357 3.61 26.70 15.53
C GLY A 357 4.14 28.11 15.25
N ASP A 358 5.42 28.22 14.91
CA ASP A 358 6.15 29.50 14.75
C ASP A 358 6.35 29.92 13.28
N LEU A 359 5.69 29.29 12.30
CA LEU A 359 5.86 29.65 10.87
C LEU A 359 5.45 31.12 10.62
N GLU A 360 6.10 31.83 9.70
CA GLU A 360 5.75 33.24 9.46
C GLU A 360 4.35 33.39 8.83
N ASP A 361 3.68 34.52 9.07
CA ASP A 361 2.37 34.82 8.48
C ASP A 361 2.49 35.75 7.25
N SER A 362 1.53 35.62 6.35
CA SER A 362 1.34 36.56 5.25
C SER A 362 -0.14 36.82 4.98
N SER A 363 -0.44 37.95 4.34
CA SER A 363 -1.82 38.33 4.02
C SER A 363 -2.31 37.63 2.75
N VAL A 364 -3.47 37.00 2.81
CA VAL A 364 -4.21 36.51 1.63
C VAL A 364 -4.95 37.69 0.99
N ARG A 365 -4.99 37.75 -0.35
CA ARG A 365 -5.54 38.90 -1.09
C ARG A 365 -6.94 38.70 -1.61
N GLU A 366 -7.22 37.48 -2.04
CA GLU A 366 -8.44 37.08 -2.72
C GLU A 366 -9.02 35.89 -1.93
N PRO A 367 -10.31 35.90 -1.56
CA PRO A 367 -10.91 34.81 -0.80
C PRO A 367 -10.80 33.44 -1.50
N GLU A 368 -10.68 33.43 -2.83
CA GLU A 368 -10.45 32.22 -3.61
C GLU A 368 -9.09 31.55 -3.33
N ASP A 369 -8.13 32.30 -2.78
CA ASP A 369 -6.78 31.81 -2.44
C ASP A 369 -6.71 31.26 -1.00
N LEU A 370 -7.80 31.30 -0.23
CA LEU A 370 -7.85 30.78 1.13
C LEU A 370 -7.68 29.25 1.14
N LYS A 371 -7.02 28.75 2.18
CA LYS A 371 -6.77 27.33 2.41
C LYS A 371 -7.21 26.92 3.80
N ALA A 372 -7.44 25.62 4.01
CA ALA A 372 -7.69 25.08 5.34
C ALA A 372 -6.58 25.52 6.32
N GLY A 373 -6.95 25.98 7.51
CA GLY A 373 -6.04 26.49 8.54
C GLY A 373 -5.71 27.98 8.44
N ASP A 374 -6.07 28.67 7.36
CA ASP A 374 -5.95 30.13 7.30
C ASP A 374 -6.85 30.80 8.35
N VAL A 375 -6.45 32.00 8.79
CA VAL A 375 -7.21 32.79 9.76
C VAL A 375 -7.94 33.92 9.04
N VAL A 376 -9.24 34.03 9.26
CA VAL A 376 -10.11 35.03 8.63
C VAL A 376 -10.89 35.84 9.66
N TYR A 377 -11.29 37.06 9.29
CA TYR A 377 -12.26 37.87 10.01
C TYR A 377 -13.53 38.04 9.17
N ASP A 378 -14.64 37.57 9.70
CA ASP A 378 -15.99 37.72 9.15
C ASP A 378 -16.60 39.03 9.69
N ASP A 379 -16.76 40.03 8.80
CA ASP A 379 -17.34 41.34 9.10
C ASP A 379 -18.83 41.28 9.42
N ASN A 380 -19.56 40.29 8.90
CA ASN A 380 -21.00 40.15 9.07
C ASN A 380 -21.33 39.56 10.45
N MET A 381 -20.55 38.57 10.88
CA MET A 381 -20.65 38.02 12.23
C MET A 381 -19.82 38.80 13.27
N GLU A 382 -18.90 39.66 12.82
CA GLU A 382 -17.93 40.44 13.62
C GLU A 382 -16.90 39.57 14.38
N ARG A 383 -16.34 38.53 13.76
CA ARG A 383 -15.55 37.48 14.48
C ARG A 383 -14.40 36.89 13.66
N TYR A 384 -13.38 36.43 14.36
CA TYR A 384 -12.30 35.63 13.80
C TYR A 384 -12.68 34.15 13.68
N GLY A 385 -12.05 33.51 12.69
CA GLY A 385 -12.23 32.10 12.41
C GLY A 385 -11.00 31.44 11.80
N VAL A 386 -10.93 30.12 11.91
CA VAL A 386 -9.96 29.29 11.18
C VAL A 386 -10.68 28.55 10.07
N VAL A 387 -10.21 28.71 8.84
CA VAL A 387 -10.80 28.09 7.65
C VAL A 387 -10.72 26.57 7.75
N LEU A 388 -11.84 25.90 7.48
CA LEU A 388 -11.95 24.44 7.41
C LEU A 388 -11.99 23.96 5.96
N GLN A 389 -12.73 24.68 5.12
CA GLN A 389 -12.82 24.44 3.68
C GLN A 389 -13.34 25.68 2.96
N VAL A 390 -13.05 25.77 1.67
CA VAL A 390 -13.44 26.86 0.77
C VAL A 390 -14.26 26.26 -0.37
N ASP A 391 -15.43 26.84 -0.64
CA ASP A 391 -16.28 26.49 -1.76
C ASP A 391 -16.31 27.67 -2.75
N THR A 392 -15.46 27.61 -3.78
CA THR A 392 -15.38 28.61 -4.84
C THR A 392 -16.55 28.55 -5.82
N SER A 393 -17.42 27.54 -5.74
CA SER A 393 -18.59 27.43 -6.62
C SER A 393 -19.77 28.23 -6.07
N ASP A 394 -19.88 28.27 -4.74
CA ASP A 394 -20.90 29.03 -4.01
C ASP A 394 -20.34 30.32 -3.39
N ASP A 395 -19.05 30.65 -3.60
CA ASP A 395 -18.33 31.80 -3.06
C ASP A 395 -18.41 31.87 -1.52
N THR A 396 -18.22 30.72 -0.84
CA THR A 396 -18.34 30.62 0.62
C THR A 396 -17.14 29.94 1.29
N VAL A 397 -16.93 30.26 2.56
CA VAL A 397 -15.92 29.64 3.43
C VAL A 397 -16.60 29.03 4.64
N GLN A 398 -16.25 27.77 4.95
CA GLN A 398 -16.58 27.17 6.23
C GLN A 398 -15.42 27.41 7.21
N TYR A 399 -15.71 27.86 8.43
CA TYR A 399 -14.69 28.14 9.43
C TYR A 399 -15.10 27.75 10.84
N ALA A 400 -14.09 27.53 11.69
CA ALA A 400 -14.25 27.30 13.11
C ALA A 400 -14.09 28.60 13.91
N THR A 401 -14.96 28.82 14.89
CA THR A 401 -14.92 29.99 15.78
C THR A 401 -15.51 29.62 17.15
N VAL A 402 -15.66 30.59 18.04
CA VAL A 402 -16.33 30.43 19.34
C VAL A 402 -17.58 31.27 19.32
N GLU A 403 -18.76 30.81 19.75
CA GLU A 403 -19.99 31.60 19.98
C GLU A 403 -20.51 31.38 21.40
N ASP A 404 -20.84 32.46 22.11
CA ASP A 404 -21.41 32.39 23.47
C ASP A 404 -20.56 31.52 24.43
N GLU A 405 -19.23 31.69 24.43
CA GLU A 405 -18.27 30.87 25.20
C GLU A 405 -18.23 29.37 24.79
N GLU A 406 -18.74 28.98 23.62
CA GLU A 406 -18.73 27.61 23.11
C GLU A 406 -18.08 27.51 21.71
N ILE A 407 -17.24 26.49 21.49
CA ILE A 407 -16.56 26.23 20.21
C ILE A 407 -17.57 25.76 19.14
N ASN A 408 -17.43 26.26 17.91
CA ASN A 408 -18.24 25.88 16.76
C ASN A 408 -17.40 25.66 15.50
N TRP A 409 -17.48 24.45 14.94
CA TRP A 409 -16.72 23.99 13.76
C TRP A 409 -17.54 24.02 12.47
N SER A 410 -18.65 24.77 12.41
CA SER A 410 -19.62 24.65 11.33
C SER A 410 -20.17 25.97 10.80
N TYR A 411 -19.50 27.09 11.08
CA TYR A 411 -19.89 28.39 10.53
C TYR A 411 -19.58 28.49 9.05
N TRP A 412 -20.43 29.25 8.35
CA TRP A 412 -20.28 29.57 6.94
C TRP A 412 -20.35 31.08 6.75
N CYS A 413 -19.47 31.62 5.91
CA CYS A 413 -19.39 33.03 5.55
C CYS A 413 -19.27 33.16 4.02
N ASP A 414 -19.86 34.21 3.44
CA ASP A 414 -19.71 34.54 2.02
C ASP A 414 -18.38 35.29 1.81
N PHE A 415 -17.73 35.12 0.66
CA PHE A 415 -16.45 35.79 0.34
C PHE A 415 -16.50 37.32 0.51
N ASP A 416 -17.65 37.93 0.19
CA ASP A 416 -17.87 39.38 0.29
C ASP A 416 -17.89 39.92 1.73
N ASP A 417 -18.02 39.04 2.73
CA ASP A 417 -18.08 39.38 4.16
C ASP A 417 -16.71 39.23 4.86
N LEU A 418 -15.64 38.82 4.14
CA LEU A 418 -14.30 38.66 4.68
C LEU A 418 -13.44 39.92 4.51
N SER A 419 -12.75 40.35 5.57
CA SER A 419 -11.93 41.59 5.51
C SER A 419 -10.47 41.44 5.90
N ASP A 420 -10.14 40.65 6.92
CA ASP A 420 -8.77 40.30 7.30
C ASP A 420 -8.55 38.81 7.04
N MET A 421 -7.63 38.47 6.13
CA MET A 421 -7.33 37.09 5.73
C MET A 421 -5.83 36.85 5.81
N THR A 422 -5.43 35.86 6.59
CA THR A 422 -4.04 35.59 6.94
C THR A 422 -3.72 34.11 6.73
N THR A 423 -2.60 33.84 6.08
CA THR A 423 -2.10 32.50 5.83
C THR A 423 -0.76 32.26 6.51
N ARG A 424 -0.54 31.01 6.94
CA ARG A 424 0.71 30.52 7.55
C ARG A 424 1.41 29.51 6.64
N TYR A 425 0.93 29.36 5.41
CA TYR A 425 1.63 28.62 4.36
C TYR A 425 2.80 29.48 3.84
N PRO A 426 3.98 28.86 3.58
CA PRO A 426 5.20 29.57 3.19
C PRO A 426 5.17 30.18 1.79
#